data_AF-A0A6G1DU97-F1
#
_entry.id   AF-A0A6G1DU97-F1
#
_cell.length_a   1.000
_cell.length_b   1.000
_cell.length_c   1.000
_cell.angle_alpha   90.00
_cell.angle_beta   90.00
_cell.angle_gamma   90.00
#
_symmetry.space_group_name_H-M   'P 1'
#
loop_
_entity.id
_entity.type
_entity.pdbx_description
1 polymer ?
#
loop_
_entity_poly.entity_id
_entity_poly.type
_entity_poly.pdbx_seq_one_letter_code
_entity_poly.pdbx_strand_id
1 'polypeptide(L)'
;MSGDGGDPFDSLPAAIAADVLGRVADAADIGACRLTSRALLAASYTCSRVRLRAAALARRRGGGGGGPPGPAIRAAAWNVASLLGPHLRSLELDASEGWGHPDDATWVEEGEFDEGHDLHLTAREAVMAWADTAAGPALREVDIADYWPQSCWRKAEALPVISHFCNSLSISAFFTVCFMFLAM
;
A
#
# COMPACT_ATOMS: atom_id res chain seq x y z
N MET A 1 40.08 -1.77 -24.18
CA MET A 1 38.82 -2.56 -24.19
C MET A 1 37.90 -1.87 -23.21
N SER A 2 37.11 -0.91 -23.72
CA SER A 2 36.17 -0.14 -22.90
C SER A 2 34.93 -0.99 -22.73
N GLY A 3 34.69 -1.50 -21.53
CA GLY A 3 33.42 -2.13 -21.20
C GLY A 3 32.35 -1.05 -21.28
N ASP A 4 31.37 -1.26 -22.14
CA ASP A 4 30.19 -0.43 -22.25
C ASP A 4 29.48 -0.46 -20.88
N GLY A 5 29.65 0.60 -20.09
CA GLY A 5 29.08 0.76 -18.76
C GLY A 5 27.61 1.15 -18.83
N GLY A 6 26.84 0.49 -19.70
CA GLY A 6 25.39 0.64 -19.75
C GLY A 6 24.79 0.14 -18.45
N ASP A 7 23.81 0.87 -17.90
CA ASP A 7 23.06 0.42 -16.74
C ASP A 7 22.48 -0.97 -17.05
N PRO A 8 22.77 -2.02 -16.26
CA PRO A 8 22.24 -3.36 -16.50
C PRO A 8 20.70 -3.35 -16.63
N PHE A 9 20.00 -2.40 -16.02
CA PHE A 9 18.55 -2.24 -16.19
C PHE A 9 18.14 -1.82 -17.61
N ASP A 10 18.96 -1.07 -18.34
CA ASP A 10 18.65 -0.67 -19.71
C ASP A 10 18.75 -1.85 -20.70
N SER A 11 19.45 -2.92 -20.30
CA SER A 11 19.56 -4.15 -21.09
C SER A 11 18.42 -5.16 -20.84
N LEU A 12 17.62 -4.97 -19.79
CA LEU A 12 16.54 -5.89 -19.43
C LEU A 12 15.28 -5.65 -20.29
N PRO A 13 14.56 -6.70 -20.69
CA PRO A 13 13.22 -6.57 -21.24
C PRO A 13 12.30 -5.82 -20.26
N ALA A 14 11.53 -4.86 -20.76
CA ALA A 14 10.70 -3.97 -19.93
C ALA A 14 9.76 -4.73 -18.97
N ALA A 15 9.22 -5.87 -19.40
CA ALA A 15 8.36 -6.71 -18.57
C ALA A 15 9.09 -7.29 -17.34
N ILE A 16 10.37 -7.66 -17.50
CA ILE A 16 11.19 -8.19 -16.40
C ILE A 16 11.58 -7.06 -15.46
N ALA A 17 11.97 -5.90 -16.00
CA ALA A 17 12.28 -4.73 -15.19
C ALA A 17 11.06 -4.30 -14.34
N ALA A 18 9.86 -4.29 -14.92
CA ALA A 18 8.63 -3.97 -14.21
C ALA A 18 8.27 -5.01 -13.12
N ASP A 19 8.47 -6.31 -13.37
CA ASP A 19 8.25 -7.36 -12.37
C ASP A 19 9.25 -7.26 -11.21
N VAL A 20 10.53 -7.05 -11.50
CA VAL A 20 11.58 -6.85 -10.48
C VAL A 20 11.26 -5.61 -9.64
N LEU A 21 10.92 -4.50 -10.31
CA LEU A 21 10.58 -3.25 -9.65
C LEU A 21 9.36 -3.43 -8.71
N GLY A 22 8.31 -4.10 -9.18
CA GLY A 22 7.11 -4.38 -8.37
C GLY A 22 7.33 -5.32 -7.18
N ARG A 23 8.38 -6.14 -7.19
CA ARG A 23 8.73 -7.05 -6.07
C ARG A 23 9.65 -6.40 -5.04
N VAL A 24 10.58 -5.57 -5.47
CA VAL A 24 11.64 -5.03 -4.60
C VAL A 24 11.25 -3.69 -3.98
N ALA A 25 10.52 -2.86 -4.71
CA ALA A 25 10.21 -1.48 -4.33
C ALA A 25 8.83 -1.34 -3.66
N ASP A 26 8.64 -0.28 -2.87
CA ASP A 26 7.31 0.24 -2.53
C ASP A 26 6.86 1.30 -3.54
N ALA A 27 5.61 1.77 -3.47
CA ALA A 27 5.10 2.75 -4.44
C ALA A 27 5.90 4.06 -4.48
N ALA A 28 6.52 4.47 -3.38
CA ALA A 28 7.33 5.67 -3.32
C ALA A 28 8.70 5.45 -3.97
N ASP A 29 9.31 4.28 -3.77
CA ASP A 29 10.51 3.85 -4.47
C ASP A 29 10.26 3.72 -5.98
N ILE A 30 9.13 3.13 -6.39
CA ILE A 30 8.70 3.08 -7.81
C ILE A 30 8.58 4.50 -8.38
N GLY A 31 8.00 5.42 -7.60
CA GLY A 31 7.91 6.83 -7.97
C GLY A 31 9.29 7.49 -8.14
N ALA A 32 10.24 7.19 -7.25
CA ALA A 32 11.61 7.71 -7.33
C ALA A 32 12.38 7.15 -8.55
N CYS A 33 12.18 5.87 -8.89
CA CYS A 33 12.77 5.24 -10.08
C CYS A 33 12.37 5.91 -11.41
N ARG A 34 11.29 6.68 -11.44
CA ARG A 34 10.89 7.46 -12.63
C ARG A 34 11.89 8.56 -12.99
N LEU A 35 12.69 9.00 -12.02
CA LEU A 35 13.65 10.09 -12.18
C LEU A 35 15.06 9.58 -12.53
N THR A 36 15.31 8.27 -12.46
CA THR A 36 16.66 7.70 -12.61
C THR A 36 16.98 7.32 -14.05
N SER A 37 16.04 6.71 -14.79
CA SER A 37 16.24 6.38 -16.20
C SER A 37 14.92 6.30 -16.99
N ARG A 38 15.00 6.40 -18.32
CA ARG A 38 13.83 6.24 -19.20
C ARG A 38 13.27 4.82 -19.18
N ALA A 39 14.14 3.81 -19.04
CA ALA A 39 13.72 2.42 -18.92
C ALA A 39 12.92 2.18 -17.64
N LEU A 40 13.41 2.71 -16.50
CA LEU A 40 12.71 2.61 -15.22
C LEU A 40 11.41 3.43 -15.18
N LEU A 41 11.38 4.60 -15.83
CA LEU A 41 10.15 5.34 -16.06
C LEU A 41 9.11 4.48 -16.78
N ALA A 42 9.46 3.86 -17.90
CA ALA A 42 8.55 3.01 -18.66
C ALA A 42 8.12 1.75 -17.88
N ALA A 43 9.05 1.11 -17.17
CA ALA A 43 8.76 -0.03 -16.31
C ALA A 43 7.79 0.33 -15.18
N SER A 44 7.89 1.54 -14.60
CA SER A 44 7.02 1.98 -13.51
C SER A 44 5.53 2.08 -13.88
N TYR A 45 5.21 2.28 -15.17
CA TYR A 45 3.83 2.34 -15.67
C TYR A 45 3.27 0.96 -16.04
N THR A 46 4.12 -0.05 -16.12
CA THR A 46 3.75 -1.43 -16.46
C THR A 46 3.88 -2.38 -15.28
N CYS A 47 4.19 -1.84 -14.09
CA CYS A 47 4.25 -2.61 -12.85
C CYS A 47 2.90 -3.26 -12.55
N SER A 48 2.93 -4.58 -12.35
CA SER A 48 1.75 -5.37 -12.03
C SER A 48 1.56 -5.58 -10.53
N ARG A 49 2.57 -5.25 -9.72
CA ARG A 49 2.54 -5.38 -8.26
C ARG A 49 2.97 -4.05 -7.64
N VAL A 50 2.23 -3.59 -6.64
CA VAL A 50 2.56 -2.38 -5.87
C VAL A 50 2.29 -2.62 -4.40
N ARG A 51 3.21 -2.13 -3.56
CA ARG A 51 3.08 -2.14 -2.10
C ARG A 51 3.03 -0.72 -1.58
N LEU A 52 2.07 -0.43 -0.71
CA LEU A 52 1.85 0.86 -0.09
C LEU A 52 2.00 0.72 1.42
N ARG A 53 3.00 1.41 1.98
CA ARG A 53 3.24 1.42 3.42
C ARG A 53 2.89 2.78 4.01
N ALA A 54 1.97 2.80 4.97
CA ALA A 54 1.54 4.02 5.64
C ALA A 54 2.73 4.72 6.31
N ALA A 55 3.60 3.97 7.00
CA ALA A 55 4.80 4.50 7.64
C ALA A 55 5.82 5.08 6.65
N ALA A 56 5.98 4.48 5.45
CA ALA A 56 6.86 5.03 4.42
C ALA A 56 6.32 6.34 3.83
N LEU A 57 5.00 6.41 3.60
CA LEU A 57 4.33 7.63 3.14
C LEU A 57 4.38 8.75 4.18
N ALA A 58 4.26 8.41 5.46
CA ALA A 58 4.38 9.36 6.58
C ALA A 58 5.80 9.94 6.67
N ARG A 59 6.83 9.08 6.66
CA ARG A 59 8.24 9.51 6.72
C ARG A 59 8.62 10.47 5.60
N ARG A 60 8.16 10.20 4.37
CA ARG A 60 8.45 11.05 3.20
C ARG A 60 7.71 12.38 3.19
N ARG A 61 6.60 12.50 3.94
CA ARG A 61 5.87 13.77 4.11
C ARG A 61 6.51 14.71 5.15
N GLY A 62 7.51 14.24 5.91
CA GLY A 62 8.27 15.06 6.85
C GLY A 62 7.56 15.22 8.21
N GLY A 63 8.29 14.93 9.28
CA GLY A 63 7.83 14.99 10.68
C GLY A 63 7.60 16.40 11.23
N GLY A 64 6.81 17.23 10.55
CA GLY A 64 6.57 18.62 10.97
C GLY A 64 5.26 19.26 10.49
N GLY A 65 4.28 18.50 10.01
CA GLY A 65 2.99 19.07 9.60
C GLY A 65 2.25 18.34 8.48
N GLY A 66 2.72 17.16 8.07
CA GLY A 66 1.97 16.29 7.17
C GLY A 66 0.75 15.74 7.89
N GLY A 67 -0.45 16.04 7.37
CA GLY A 67 -1.70 15.49 7.87
C GLY A 67 -1.73 13.95 7.90
N PRO A 68 -2.79 13.36 8.45
CA PRO A 68 -2.82 11.96 8.84
C PRO A 68 -2.41 10.95 7.75
N PRO A 69 -1.76 9.84 8.13
CA PRO A 69 -1.33 8.81 7.19
C PRO A 69 -2.49 8.02 6.57
N GLY A 70 -3.65 7.93 7.24
CA GLY A 70 -4.86 7.25 6.72
C GLY A 70 -5.35 7.83 5.38
N PRO A 71 -5.66 9.14 5.31
CA PRO A 71 -5.96 9.80 4.03
C PRO A 71 -4.83 9.69 3.00
N ALA A 72 -3.57 9.71 3.44
CA ALA A 72 -2.43 9.61 2.55
C ALA A 72 -2.32 8.24 1.86
N ILE A 73 -2.49 7.13 2.60
CA ILE A 73 -2.44 5.78 2.01
C ILE A 73 -3.67 5.50 1.13
N ARG A 74 -4.87 5.97 1.53
CA ARG A 74 -6.07 5.88 0.68
C ARG A 74 -5.90 6.64 -0.64
N ALA A 75 -5.41 7.88 -0.58
CA ALA A 75 -5.14 8.67 -1.77
C ALA A 75 -4.05 8.01 -2.63
N ALA A 76 -3.00 7.45 -2.03
CA ALA A 76 -1.97 6.73 -2.76
C ALA A 76 -2.52 5.46 -3.44
N ALA A 77 -3.39 4.70 -2.76
CA ALA A 77 -4.07 3.54 -3.34
C ALA A 77 -4.93 3.93 -4.54
N TRP A 78 -5.75 4.99 -4.42
CA TRP A 78 -6.53 5.52 -5.54
C TRP A 78 -5.65 5.97 -6.70
N ASN A 79 -4.57 6.71 -6.43
CA ASN A 79 -3.63 7.18 -7.46
C ASN A 79 -2.96 6.03 -8.20
N VAL A 80 -2.47 5.02 -7.47
CA VAL A 80 -1.81 3.84 -8.06
C VAL A 80 -2.80 3.02 -8.88
N ALA A 81 -3.99 2.77 -8.33
CA ALA A 81 -5.03 2.01 -9.00
C ALA A 81 -5.53 2.72 -10.26
N SER A 82 -5.69 4.04 -10.22
CA SER A 82 -6.07 4.85 -11.37
C SER A 82 -4.97 4.91 -12.43
N LEU A 83 -3.70 4.99 -12.00
CA LEU A 83 -2.57 5.10 -12.92
C LEU A 83 -2.27 3.79 -13.65
N LEU A 84 -2.25 2.68 -12.92
CA LEU A 84 -1.90 1.37 -13.47
C LEU A 84 -3.12 0.65 -14.07
N GLY A 85 -4.32 0.96 -13.56
CA GLY A 85 -5.59 0.41 -14.01
C GLY A 85 -5.51 -1.11 -14.21
N PRO A 86 -5.78 -1.63 -15.42
CA PRO A 86 -5.82 -3.06 -15.67
C PRO A 86 -4.45 -3.75 -15.60
N HIS A 87 -3.34 -3.01 -15.52
CA HIS A 87 -2.02 -3.59 -15.33
C HIS A 87 -1.79 -4.03 -13.88
N LEU A 88 -2.46 -3.40 -12.91
CA LEU A 88 -2.33 -3.74 -11.50
C LEU A 88 -2.98 -5.11 -11.22
N ARG A 89 -2.15 -6.09 -10.86
CA ARG A 89 -2.56 -7.47 -10.53
C ARG A 89 -2.43 -7.79 -9.05
N SER A 90 -1.55 -7.11 -8.34
CA SER A 90 -1.26 -7.36 -6.91
C SER A 90 -1.13 -6.03 -6.19
N LEU A 91 -1.93 -5.84 -5.14
CA LEU A 91 -1.92 -4.64 -4.31
C LEU A 91 -1.75 -5.02 -2.84
N GLU A 92 -0.70 -4.52 -2.22
CA GLU A 92 -0.43 -4.68 -0.78
C GLU A 92 -0.60 -3.32 -0.10
N LEU A 93 -1.43 -3.27 0.94
CA LEU A 93 -1.65 -2.09 1.76
C LEU A 93 -1.24 -2.42 3.20
N ASP A 94 -0.24 -1.74 3.72
CA ASP A 94 0.32 -2.01 5.04
C ASP A 94 0.30 -0.75 5.91
N ALA A 95 -0.52 -0.83 6.96
CA ALA A 95 -0.61 0.15 8.03
C ALA A 95 -0.28 -0.45 9.40
N SER A 96 0.25 -1.67 9.46
CA SER A 96 0.48 -2.41 10.71
C SER A 96 1.42 -1.69 11.68
N GLU A 97 2.40 -0.94 11.16
CA GLU A 97 3.37 -0.15 11.93
C GLU A 97 2.77 1.14 12.55
N GLY A 98 1.56 1.54 12.18
CA GLY A 98 0.91 2.75 12.71
C GLY A 98 1.58 4.06 12.29
N TRP A 99 1.35 5.10 13.11
CA TRP A 99 1.96 6.43 13.00
C TRP A 99 2.73 6.74 14.28
N GLY A 100 4.04 6.46 14.32
CA GLY A 100 4.85 6.77 15.50
C GLY A 100 5.95 5.77 15.79
N HIS A 101 6.73 6.06 16.83
CA HIS A 101 7.76 5.15 17.35
C HIS A 101 7.04 3.91 17.96
N PRO A 102 7.62 2.70 17.92
CA PRO A 102 7.02 1.52 18.55
C PRO A 102 6.63 1.69 20.03
N ASP A 103 7.17 2.71 20.72
CA ASP A 103 6.85 3.04 22.11
C ASP A 103 5.58 3.90 22.29
N ASP A 104 5.09 4.57 21.24
CA ASP A 104 3.87 5.41 21.30
C ASP A 104 2.60 4.57 21.50
N ALA A 105 2.67 3.26 21.26
CA ALA A 105 1.60 2.31 21.57
C ALA A 105 1.46 2.01 23.09
N THR A 106 2.41 2.47 23.92
CA THR A 106 2.50 2.07 25.33
C THR A 106 1.73 3.01 26.27
N TRP A 107 1.41 4.25 25.89
CA TRP A 107 0.81 5.22 26.81
C TRP A 107 -0.04 6.30 26.13
N VAL A 108 -1.05 5.91 25.34
CA VAL A 108 -2.13 6.86 25.01
C VAL A 108 -3.14 6.79 26.14
N GLU A 109 -3.33 7.89 26.87
CA GLU A 109 -4.38 7.98 27.89
C GLU A 109 -5.75 7.64 27.28
N GLU A 110 -6.61 7.00 28.08
CA GLU A 110 -8.01 6.70 27.73
C GLU A 110 -8.72 7.96 27.20
N GLY A 111 -8.77 8.14 25.88
CA GLY A 111 -9.52 9.24 25.25
C GLY A 111 -8.89 9.93 24.03
N GLU A 112 -7.63 9.69 23.69
CA GLU A 112 -6.95 10.41 22.58
C GLU A 112 -6.54 9.54 21.38
N PHE A 113 -7.31 8.50 21.03
CA PHE A 113 -7.23 8.00 19.65
C PHE A 113 -8.01 8.98 18.76
N ASP A 114 -7.30 9.91 18.10
CA ASP A 114 -7.91 10.76 17.06
C ASP A 114 -8.45 9.87 15.94
N GLU A 115 -9.77 9.63 15.97
CA GLU A 115 -10.52 8.88 14.97
C GLU A 115 -10.35 9.48 13.55
N GLY A 116 -9.89 10.73 13.43
CA GLY A 116 -9.63 11.40 12.16
C GLY A 116 -8.42 10.85 11.39
N HIS A 117 -7.58 10.03 12.02
CA HIS A 117 -6.34 9.49 11.47
C HIS A 117 -6.46 8.03 11.00
N ASP A 118 -7.64 7.62 10.53
CA ASP A 118 -7.92 6.18 10.51
C ASP A 118 -7.15 5.38 9.45
N LEU A 119 -6.24 4.56 9.97
CA LEU A 119 -5.52 3.48 9.32
C LEU A 119 -6.35 2.18 9.29
N HIS A 120 -7.68 2.32 9.32
CA HIS A 120 -8.63 1.23 9.17
C HIS A 120 -8.84 0.97 7.67
N LEU A 121 -7.88 0.26 7.07
CA LEU A 121 -7.82 -0.02 5.64
C LEU A 121 -8.90 -1.02 5.20
N THR A 122 -9.46 -1.79 6.12
CA THR A 122 -10.60 -2.68 5.84
C THR A 122 -11.97 -1.99 5.91
N ALA A 123 -12.00 -0.67 6.12
CA ALA A 123 -13.22 0.12 5.96
C ALA A 123 -13.68 0.16 4.50
N ARG A 124 -15.00 0.31 4.29
CA ARG A 124 -15.60 0.35 2.94
C ARG A 124 -14.98 1.45 2.09
N GLU A 125 -14.85 2.64 2.63
CA GLU A 125 -14.28 3.81 1.94
C GLU A 125 -12.83 3.61 1.54
N ALA A 126 -12.03 2.94 2.39
CA ALA A 126 -10.63 2.64 2.10
C ALA A 126 -10.51 1.63 0.96
N VAL A 127 -11.40 0.63 0.93
CA VAL A 127 -11.41 -0.42 -0.10
C VAL A 127 -11.98 0.10 -1.42
N MET A 128 -13.07 0.87 -1.38
CA MET A 128 -13.66 1.48 -2.59
C MET A 128 -12.69 2.44 -3.29
N ALA A 129 -11.78 3.09 -2.54
CA ALA A 129 -10.81 4.02 -3.11
C ALA A 129 -9.93 3.40 -4.22
N TRP A 130 -9.70 2.08 -4.21
CA TRP A 130 -8.97 1.40 -5.28
C TRP A 130 -9.83 0.37 -6.02
N ALA A 131 -10.81 -0.25 -5.36
CA ALA A 131 -11.63 -1.31 -5.94
C ALA A 131 -12.60 -0.79 -7.03
N ASP A 132 -13.15 0.42 -6.87
CA ASP A 132 -14.08 1.03 -7.84
C ASP A 132 -13.36 1.62 -9.08
N THR A 133 -12.04 1.44 -9.18
CA THR A 133 -11.27 1.87 -10.34
C THR A 133 -11.20 0.75 -11.40
N ALA A 134 -10.63 1.07 -12.56
CA ALA A 134 -10.33 0.08 -13.60
C ALA A 134 -9.36 -1.03 -13.14
N ALA A 135 -8.67 -0.86 -12.00
CA ALA A 135 -7.82 -1.91 -11.42
C ALA A 135 -8.63 -3.00 -10.73
N GLY A 136 -9.78 -2.70 -10.13
CA GLY A 136 -10.58 -3.64 -9.34
C GLY A 136 -10.81 -5.00 -10.04
N PRO A 137 -11.42 -5.01 -11.25
CA PRO A 137 -11.68 -6.25 -11.97
C PRO A 137 -10.41 -7.01 -12.40
N ALA A 138 -9.27 -6.32 -12.48
CA ALA A 138 -7.99 -6.82 -12.96
C ALA A 138 -7.09 -7.38 -11.84
N LEU A 139 -7.33 -6.99 -10.60
CA LEU A 139 -6.61 -7.47 -9.43
C LEU A 139 -6.79 -8.98 -9.26
N ARG A 140 -5.70 -9.64 -8.88
CA ARG A 140 -5.62 -11.08 -8.62
C ARG A 140 -5.23 -11.37 -7.18
N GLU A 141 -4.57 -10.43 -6.53
CA GLU A 141 -4.08 -10.56 -5.16
C GLU A 141 -4.26 -9.21 -4.48
N VAL A 142 -4.82 -9.23 -3.28
CA VAL A 142 -4.87 -8.08 -2.39
C VAL A 142 -4.46 -8.57 -1.02
N ASP A 143 -3.51 -7.85 -0.41
CA ASP A 143 -3.11 -8.03 0.97
C ASP A 143 -3.32 -6.72 1.72
N ILE A 144 -3.94 -6.80 2.90
CA ILE A 144 -4.28 -5.66 3.74
C ILE A 144 -3.82 -5.98 5.16
N ALA A 145 -2.85 -5.22 5.65
CA ALA A 145 -2.39 -5.25 7.03
C ALA A 145 -2.85 -3.98 7.75
N ASP A 146 -3.86 -4.14 8.61
CA ASP A 146 -4.48 -3.05 9.35
C ASP A 146 -3.66 -2.60 10.57
N TYR A 147 -3.82 -1.34 10.97
CA TYR A 147 -3.30 -0.89 12.26
C TYR A 147 -4.19 -1.42 13.39
N TRP A 148 -3.63 -2.30 14.21
CA TRP A 148 -4.40 -3.08 15.19
C TRP A 148 -5.20 -2.23 16.20
N PRO A 149 -4.67 -1.15 16.81
CA PRO A 149 -5.40 -0.42 17.87
C PRO A 149 -6.68 0.20 17.34
N GLN A 150 -6.68 0.62 16.08
CA GLN A 150 -7.84 1.24 15.45
C GLN A 150 -8.80 0.22 14.86
N SER A 151 -8.29 -0.92 14.38
CA SER A 151 -9.09 -1.86 13.59
C SER A 151 -9.74 -2.95 14.45
N CYS A 152 -9.18 -3.28 15.63
CA CYS A 152 -9.64 -4.40 16.45
C CYS A 152 -11.06 -4.23 17.05
N TRP A 153 -11.58 -3.00 17.12
CA TRP A 153 -12.94 -2.71 17.61
C TRP A 153 -13.91 -2.26 16.52
N ARG A 154 -13.45 -2.22 15.26
CA ARG A 154 -14.23 -1.71 14.12
C ARG A 154 -14.63 -2.86 13.20
N LYS A 155 -15.81 -2.71 12.58
CA LYS A 155 -16.32 -3.69 11.63
C LYS A 155 -15.55 -3.56 10.31
N ALA A 156 -14.86 -4.64 9.92
CA ALA A 156 -14.30 -4.75 8.57
C ALA A 156 -15.41 -4.88 7.52
N GLU A 157 -15.36 -4.05 6.48
CA GLU A 157 -16.30 -4.08 5.33
C GLU A 157 -15.60 -4.43 4.01
N ALA A 158 -14.33 -4.83 4.07
CA ALA A 158 -13.52 -5.13 2.89
C ALA A 158 -14.09 -6.28 2.07
N LEU A 159 -14.43 -7.43 2.69
CA LEU A 159 -14.82 -8.62 1.94
C LEU A 159 -16.02 -8.40 1.00
N PRO A 160 -17.15 -7.79 1.44
CA PRO A 160 -18.25 -7.48 0.52
C PRO A 160 -17.86 -6.58 -0.65
N VAL A 161 -17.03 -5.56 -0.40
CA VAL A 161 -16.60 -4.60 -1.44
C VAL A 161 -15.65 -5.29 -2.42
N ILE A 162 -14.64 -6.00 -1.91
CA ILE A 162 -13.68 -6.76 -2.73
C ILE A 162 -14.41 -7.80 -3.57
N SER A 163 -15.34 -8.55 -2.98
CA SER A 163 -16.12 -9.55 -3.70
C SER A 163 -16.99 -8.96 -4.81
N HIS A 164 -17.40 -7.69 -4.70
CA HIS A 164 -18.22 -7.03 -5.71
C HIS A 164 -17.39 -6.53 -6.90
N PHE A 165 -16.23 -5.94 -6.62
CA PHE A 165 -15.41 -5.26 -7.64
C PHE A 165 -14.28 -6.14 -8.21
N CYS A 166 -13.77 -7.09 -7.44
CA CYS A 166 -12.56 -7.85 -7.76
C CYS A 166 -12.89 -9.30 -8.17
N ASN A 167 -13.44 -9.47 -9.36
CA ASN A 167 -13.90 -10.78 -9.86
C ASN A 167 -12.79 -11.81 -10.13
N SER A 168 -11.53 -11.38 -10.14
CA SER A 168 -10.36 -12.23 -10.46
C SER A 168 -9.49 -12.55 -9.24
N LEU A 169 -9.96 -12.25 -8.02
CA LEU A 169 -9.13 -12.19 -6.81
C LEU A 169 -8.96 -13.55 -6.10
N SER A 170 -7.75 -13.81 -5.62
CA SER A 170 -7.46 -14.70 -4.49
C SER A 170 -7.16 -13.82 -3.27
N ILE A 171 -8.11 -13.76 -2.32
CA ILE A 171 -7.99 -12.92 -1.12
C ILE A 171 -7.11 -13.61 -0.08
N SER A 172 -6.10 -12.90 0.41
CA SER A 172 -5.42 -13.21 1.67
C SER A 172 -5.54 -11.97 2.56
N ALA A 173 -6.35 -12.03 3.62
CA ALA A 173 -6.43 -10.95 4.61
C ALA A 173 -5.72 -11.43 5.88
N PHE A 174 -4.57 -10.84 6.19
CA PHE A 174 -3.85 -11.12 7.43
C PHE A 174 -4.37 -10.25 8.56
N PHE A 175 -5.41 -10.72 9.25
CA PHE A 175 -5.75 -10.22 10.58
C PHE A 175 -4.85 -10.89 11.60
N THR A 176 -3.68 -10.31 11.88
CA THR A 176 -2.86 -10.77 13.00
C THR A 176 -3.61 -10.47 14.30
N VAL A 177 -4.19 -11.52 14.87
CA VAL A 177 -5.00 -11.49 16.08
C VAL A 177 -4.14 -11.11 17.28
N CYS A 178 -4.25 -9.86 17.76
CA CYS A 178 -3.77 -9.50 19.10
C CYS A 178 -4.75 -10.03 20.16
N PHE A 179 -4.51 -11.28 20.56
CA PHE A 179 -5.06 -11.93 21.75
C PHE A 179 -4.33 -11.48 23.05
N MET A 180 -3.78 -10.26 23.11
CA MET A 180 -2.91 -9.86 24.23
C MET A 180 -3.59 -9.17 25.42
N PHE A 181 -4.90 -8.88 25.38
CA PHE A 181 -5.59 -8.20 26.48
C PHE A 181 -6.70 -9.00 27.18
N LEU A 182 -6.77 -10.32 26.99
CA LEU A 182 -7.66 -11.19 27.78
C LEU A 182 -6.93 -12.07 28.81
N ALA A 183 -5.67 -11.72 29.12
CA ALA A 183 -4.92 -12.31 30.21
C ALA A 183 -4.31 -11.21 31.10
N MET A 184 -5.16 -10.47 31.80
CA MET A 184 -4.84 -9.95 33.12
C MET A 184 -6.04 -10.13 34.04
#